data_AF-A0A087VF20-F1
#
_entry.id   AF-A0A087VF20-F1
#
_cell.length_a   1.000
_cell.length_b   1.000
_cell.length_c   1.000
_cell.angle_alpha   90.00
_cell.angle_beta   90.00
_cell.angle_gamma   90.00
#
_symmetry.space_group_name_H-M   'P 1'
#
loop_
_entity.id
_entity.type
_entity.pdbx_description
1 polymer ?
#
loop_
_entity_poly.entity_id
_entity_poly.type
_entity_poly.pdbx_seq_one_letter_code
_entity_poly.pdbx_strand_id
1 'polypeptide(L)' 'LFQMFLTVYLSNNEQHFTEVPVTPETTCRDVVELCKEPGESECHLAEVWCGSGR' A
#
# COMPACT_ATOMS: atom_id res chain seq x y z
N LEU A 1 2.63 -20.95 6.44
CA LEU A 1 1.88 -19.88 5.73
C LEU A 1 2.91 -18.96 5.11
N PHE A 2 2.92 -18.79 3.78
CA PHE A 2 3.81 -17.84 3.12
C PHE A 2 3.18 -16.45 3.22
N GLN A 3 3.89 -15.51 3.82
CA GLN A 3 3.53 -14.09 3.89
C GLN A 3 4.57 -13.29 3.13
N MET A 4 4.13 -12.36 2.30
CA MET A 4 4.98 -11.39 1.64
C MET A 4 4.83 -10.04 2.34
N PHE A 5 5.79 -9.15 2.22
CA PHE A 5 5.70 -7.79 2.75
C PHE A 5 5.61 -6.81 1.58
N LEU A 6 4.59 -5.96 1.60
CA LEU A 6 4.40 -4.91 0.61
C LEU A 6 4.77 -3.56 1.24
N THR A 7 5.70 -2.84 0.60
CA THR A 7 6.02 -1.46 0.98
C THR A 7 4.95 -0.52 0.45
N VAL A 8 4.24 0.16 1.34
CA VAL A 8 3.17 1.11 0.99
C VAL A 8 3.58 2.50 1.42
N TYR A 9 3.61 3.44 0.48
CA TYR A 9 3.88 4.84 0.74
C TYR A 9 2.58 5.56 1.12
N LEU A 10 2.54 6.14 2.32
CA LEU A 10 1.32 6.77 2.88
C LEU A 10 1.16 8.24 2.49
N SER A 11 2.19 8.82 1.89
CA SER A 11 2.20 10.23 1.49
C SER A 11 3.11 10.39 0.28
N ASN A 12 3.01 11.54 -0.41
CA ASN A 12 3.91 11.91 -1.51
C ASN A 12 5.38 12.11 -1.08
N ASN A 13 5.69 11.83 0.19
CA ASN A 13 7.03 11.85 0.72
C ASN A 13 7.55 10.41 0.76
N GLU A 14 8.55 10.10 -0.07
CA GLU A 14 9.13 8.76 -0.23
C GLU A 14 9.75 8.21 1.07
N GLN A 15 9.87 9.04 2.10
CA GLN A 15 10.36 8.67 3.44
C GLN A 15 9.25 8.20 4.39
N HIS A 16 7.97 8.33 4.01
CA HIS A 16 6.84 7.87 4.83
C HIS A 16 6.20 6.63 4.19
N PHE A 17 6.68 5.47 4.60
CA PHE A 17 6.15 4.17 4.16
C PHE A 17 5.95 3.22 5.33
N THR A 18 5.14 2.20 5.11
CA THR A 18 4.93 1.07 6.02
C THR A 18 5.06 -0.24 5.28
N GLU A 19 5.53 -1.28 5.97
CA GLU A 19 5.60 -2.64 5.43
C GLU A 19 4.39 -3.43 5.92
N VAL A 20 3.50 -3.78 4.98
CA VAL A 20 2.26 -4.50 5.29
C VAL A 20 2.44 -5.97 4.96
N PRO A 21 2.22 -6.90 5.91
CA PRO A 21 2.22 -8.32 5.60
C PRO A 21 0.98 -8.68 4.78
N VAL A 22 1.18 -9.30 3.63
CA VAL A 22 0.14 -9.73 2.70
C VAL A 22 0.19 -11.25 2.49
N THR A 23 -0.99 -11.85 2.34
CA THR A 23 -1.20 -13.23 1.89
C THR A 23 -1.86 -13.21 0.51
N PRO A 24 -1.95 -14.35 -0.20
CA PRO A 24 -2.78 -14.46 -1.40
C PRO A 24 -4.27 -14.15 -1.17
N GLU A 25 -4.72 -14.20 0.08
CA GLU A 25 -6.08 -13.87 0.50
C GLU A 25 -6.25 -12.37 0.80
N THR A 26 -5.15 -11.65 1.01
CA THR A 26 -5.15 -10.20 1.28
C THR A 26 -5.47 -9.43 0.00
N THR A 27 -6.49 -8.57 0.04
CA THR A 27 -6.91 -7.75 -1.08
C THR A 27 -6.33 -6.33 -0.98
N CYS A 28 -6.35 -5.59 -2.09
CA CYS A 28 -5.91 -4.18 -2.09
C CYS A 28 -6.71 -3.33 -1.09
N ARG A 29 -7.99 -3.68 -0.85
CA ARG A 29 -8.85 -2.96 0.09
C ARG A 29 -8.37 -3.14 1.53
N ASP A 30 -7.96 -4.34 1.91
CA ASP A 30 -7.41 -4.61 3.23
C ASP A 30 -6.14 -3.77 3.46
N VAL A 31 -5.27 -3.69 2.45
CA VAL A 31 -4.05 -2.86 2.51
C VAL A 31 -4.39 -1.38 2.68
N VAL A 32 -5.38 -0.87 1.93
CA VAL A 32 -5.84 0.52 2.08
C VAL A 32 -6.41 0.76 3.48
N GLU A 33 -7.24 -0.14 4.00
CA GLU A 33 -7.83 0.00 5.33
C GLU A 33 -6.79 -0.05 6.45
N LEU A 34 -5.70 -0.82 6.28
CA LEU A 34 -4.58 -0.87 7.23
C LEU A 34 -3.74 0.41 7.22
N CYS A 35 -3.60 1.04 6.06
CA CYS A 35 -2.72 2.18 5.84
C CYS A 35 -3.44 3.54 5.96
N LYS A 36 -4.76 3.55 5.86
CA LYS A 36 -5.57 4.77 5.82
C LYS A 36 -5.63 5.47 7.16
N GLU A 37 -5.35 6.77 7.16
CA GLU A 37 -5.43 7.60 8.36
C GLU A 37 -6.89 7.94 8.75
N PRO A 38 -7.19 8.07 10.05
CA PRO A 38 -8.50 8.49 10.51
C PRO A 38 -8.80 9.93 10.07
N GLY A 39 -9.77 10.08 9.18
CA GLY A 39 -10.16 11.38 8.61
C GLY A 39 -9.85 11.54 7.13
N GLU A 40 -9.06 10.65 6.53
CA GLU A 40 -8.92 10.60 5.07
C GLU A 40 -10.23 10.16 4.40
N SER A 41 -10.60 10.87 3.33
CA SER A 41 -11.68 10.46 2.41
C SER A 41 -11.08 9.67 1.24
N GLU A 42 -11.89 8.88 0.52
CA GLU A 42 -11.52 8.04 -0.66
C GLU A 42 -9.99 7.89 -0.94
N CYS A 43 -9.36 6.88 -0.32
CA CYS A 43 -7.96 6.51 -0.58
C CYS A 43 -7.89 5.41 -1.64
N HIS A 44 -6.84 5.46 -2.47
CA HIS A 44 -6.59 4.47 -3.51
C HIS A 44 -5.16 3.93 -3.42
N LEU A 45 -5.00 2.62 -3.61
CA LEU A 45 -3.69 2.00 -3.73
C LEU A 45 -3.19 2.19 -5.16
N ALA A 46 -1.97 2.70 -5.33
CA ALA A 46 -1.31 2.82 -6.62
C ALA A 46 -0.01 2.02 -6.61
N GLU A 47 0.25 1.32 -7.72
CA GLU A 47 1.52 0.66 -7.98
C GLU A 47 2.46 1.68 -8.64
N VAL A 48 3.65 1.85 -8.05
CA VAL A 48 4.75 2.60 -8.69
C VAL A 48 5.73 1.58 -9.25
N TRP A 49 5.79 1.49 -10.58
CA TRP A 49 6.81 0.70 -11.25
C TRP A 49 8.00 1.59 -11.59
N CYS A 50 9.21 1.23 -11.15
CA CYS A 50 10.42 1.94 -11.54
C CYS A 50 10.66 1.72 -13.05
N GLY A 51 10.19 2.64 -13.88
CA GLY A 51 10.56 2.72 -15.31
C GLY A 51 9.64 2.01 -16.31
N SER A 52 8.33 2.20 -16.26
CA SER A 52 7.52 2.08 -17.48
C SER A 52 6.45 3.17 -17.54
N GLY A 53 6.90 4.36 -17.93
CA GLY A 53 6.02 5.26 -18.64
C GLY A 53 5.53 4.57 -19.91
N ARG A 54 4.22 4.57 -20.11
CA ARG A 54 3.61 4.46 -21.43
C ARG A 54 2.58 5.55 -21.58
#